data_AF-A0A7D9GZX8-F1
#
_entry.id   AF-A0A7D9GZX8-F1
#
_cell.length_a   1.000
_cell.length_b   1.000
_cell.length_c   1.000
_cell.angle_alpha   90.00
_cell.angle_beta   90.00
_cell.angle_gamma   90.00
#
_symmetry.space_group_name_H-M   'P 1'
#
loop_
_entity.id
_entity.type
_entity.pdbx_description
1 polymer ?
#
loop_
_entity_poly.entity_id
_entity_poly.type
_entity_poly.pdbx_seq_one_letter_code
_entity_poly.pdbx_strand_id
1 'polypeptide(L)'
;MFRHTIRAASKVNRLVGFRTYAEAAAPKATAASNKLRLSIALPHQTVLKDKDVFQVNIPAATGDMGILANHVPVIEQLRPGIVEIFDSPSHSDKFFISGGFASVMPNSKMDILSVEAAALKDFDSAAVKSQLADAKKNLDSTNENVAAEASIEVEVLEALNAALSK
;
A
#
# COMPACT_ATOMS: atom_id res chain seq x y z
N MET A 1 -48.12 52.94 23.86
CA MET A 1 -47.33 52.91 22.61
C MET A 1 -46.02 52.21 22.90
N PHE A 2 -45.84 51.04 22.29
CA PHE A 2 -44.91 49.99 22.69
C PHE A 2 -43.44 50.30 22.37
N ARG A 3 -42.55 50.11 23.35
CA ARG A 3 -41.09 50.04 23.15
C ARG A 3 -40.74 48.71 22.48
N HIS A 4 -40.21 48.73 21.26
CA HIS A 4 -39.64 47.55 20.59
C HIS A 4 -38.13 47.53 20.76
N THR A 5 -37.67 46.56 21.53
CA THR A 5 -36.27 46.16 21.65
C THR A 5 -35.82 45.50 20.34
N ILE A 6 -34.86 46.10 19.62
CA ILE A 6 -34.21 45.47 18.47
C ILE A 6 -33.14 44.52 19.01
N ARG A 7 -33.42 43.20 18.97
CA ARG A 7 -32.41 42.17 19.20
C ARG A 7 -31.45 42.14 18.01
N ALA A 8 -30.18 42.49 18.23
CA ALA A 8 -29.11 42.22 17.27
C ALA A 8 -28.86 40.70 17.23
N ALA A 9 -29.15 40.06 16.09
CA ALA A 9 -28.77 38.68 15.85
C ALA A 9 -27.30 38.63 15.42
N SER A 10 -26.41 38.24 16.34
CA SER A 10 -25.04 37.89 15.99
C SER A 10 -25.06 36.63 15.13
N LYS A 11 -24.66 36.73 13.86
CA LYS A 11 -24.35 35.54 13.04
C LYS A 11 -23.15 34.83 13.66
N VAL A 12 -23.42 33.81 14.47
CA VAL A 12 -22.39 32.90 14.97
C VAL A 12 -21.87 32.11 13.78
N ASN A 13 -20.59 32.34 13.46
CA ASN A 13 -19.85 31.59 12.46
C ASN A 13 -19.69 30.15 12.97
N ARG A 14 -20.62 29.25 12.61
CA ARG A 14 -20.49 27.81 12.92
C ARG A 14 -19.45 27.21 11.98
N LEU A 15 -18.18 27.35 12.36
CA LEU A 15 -17.08 26.49 11.96
C LEU A 15 -17.29 25.08 12.53
N VAL A 16 -18.17 24.30 11.90
CA VAL A 16 -18.08 22.84 11.94
C VAL A 16 -18.39 22.38 10.54
N GLY A 17 -17.37 22.46 9.68
CA GLY A 17 -17.42 21.92 8.33
C GLY A 17 -17.56 20.42 8.42
N PHE A 18 -18.79 19.92 8.37
CA PHE A 18 -19.04 18.57 7.88
C PHE A 18 -18.47 18.54 6.47
N ARG A 19 -17.31 17.90 6.30
CA ARG A 19 -16.73 17.65 4.98
C ARG A 19 -17.76 16.86 4.19
N THR A 20 -18.38 17.51 3.21
CA THR A 20 -19.30 16.83 2.30
C THR A 20 -18.48 15.93 1.38
N TYR A 21 -19.03 14.79 0.97
CA TYR A 21 -18.38 13.89 0.01
C TYR A 21 -17.91 14.59 -1.27
N ALA A 22 -18.57 15.71 -1.63
CA ALA A 22 -18.21 16.54 -2.78
C ALA A 22 -16.84 17.24 -2.63
N GLU A 23 -16.40 17.62 -1.42
CA GLU A 23 -15.09 18.26 -1.23
C GLU A 23 -13.93 17.27 -1.34
N ALA A 24 -14.17 15.99 -1.05
CA ALA A 24 -13.19 14.92 -1.28
C ALA A 24 -13.06 14.54 -2.78
N ALA A 25 -14.13 14.71 -3.55
CA ALA A 25 -14.17 14.43 -4.99
C ALA A 25 -13.82 15.64 -5.87
N ALA A 26 -13.79 16.86 -5.30
CA ALA A 26 -13.36 18.03 -6.04
C ALA A 26 -11.88 17.87 -6.42
N PRO A 27 -11.51 17.91 -7.72
CA PRO A 27 -10.13 17.94 -8.14
C PRO A 27 -9.59 19.31 -7.73
N LYS A 28 -9.08 19.44 -6.51
CA LYS A 28 -8.18 20.53 -6.18
C LYS A 28 -6.99 20.27 -7.09
N ALA A 29 -6.92 20.99 -8.22
CA ALA A 29 -5.87 20.87 -9.22
C ALA A 29 -4.52 21.09 -8.54
N THR A 30 -3.97 20.01 -7.99
CA THR A 30 -2.59 19.94 -7.57
C THR A 30 -1.82 19.96 -8.87
N ALA A 31 -1.13 21.08 -9.11
CA ALA A 31 -0.21 21.28 -10.21
C ALA A 31 0.50 19.96 -10.53
N ALA A 32 0.57 19.59 -11.82
CA ALA A 32 1.18 18.37 -12.31
C ALA A 32 2.60 18.20 -11.73
N SER A 33 2.69 17.58 -10.56
CA SER A 33 3.94 17.15 -10.00
C SER A 33 4.26 15.85 -10.71
N ASN A 34 5.40 15.81 -11.40
CA ASN A 34 5.93 14.57 -11.99
C ASN A 34 6.41 13.56 -10.93
N LYS A 35 5.87 13.66 -9.70
CA LYS A 35 6.22 12.85 -8.54
C LYS A 35 4.94 12.33 -7.89
N LEU A 36 5.01 11.08 -7.46
CA LEU A 36 4.00 10.36 -6.72
C LEU A 36 4.36 10.43 -5.23
N ARG A 37 3.39 10.73 -4.36
CA ARG A 37 3.61 10.63 -2.91
C ARG A 37 3.25 9.23 -2.44
N LEU A 38 4.24 8.49 -1.95
CA LEU A 38 4.08 7.12 -1.48
C LEU A 38 4.10 7.05 0.05
N SER A 39 3.14 6.33 0.62
CA SER A 39 3.21 5.84 1.99
C SER A 39 3.08 4.33 2.05
N ILE A 40 3.90 3.68 2.87
CA ILE A 40 3.83 2.24 3.16
C ILE A 40 3.61 2.07 4.64
N ALA A 41 2.48 1.49 5.02
CA ALA A 41 2.08 1.28 6.40
C ALA A 41 1.84 -0.19 6.72
N LEU A 42 2.39 -0.60 7.86
CA LEU A 42 2.15 -1.86 8.55
C LEU A 42 1.32 -1.59 9.81
N PRO A 43 0.65 -2.60 10.39
CA PRO A 43 -0.12 -2.42 11.62
C PRO A 43 0.74 -1.93 12.80
N HIS A 44 2.02 -2.33 12.84
CA HIS A 44 2.95 -2.00 13.92
C HIS A 44 3.86 -0.80 13.63
N GLN A 45 4.13 -0.47 12.36
CA GLN A 45 4.98 0.66 11.99
C GLN A 45 4.67 1.21 10.60
N THR A 46 5.03 2.47 10.36
CA THR A 46 4.99 3.07 9.02
C THR A 46 6.40 3.05 8.43
N VAL A 47 6.61 2.27 7.36
CA VAL A 47 7.93 2.11 6.72
C VAL A 47 8.31 3.35 5.95
N LEU A 48 7.38 3.90 5.16
CA LEU A 48 7.56 5.14 4.40
C LEU A 48 6.35 6.04 4.61
N LYS A 49 6.58 7.34 4.80
CA LYS A 49 5.52 8.33 5.02
C LYS A 49 5.64 9.48 4.03
N ASP A 50 4.67 9.61 3.15
CA ASP A 50 4.54 10.68 2.17
C ASP A 50 5.87 10.99 1.42
N LYS A 51 6.62 9.96 1.03
CA LYS A 51 7.88 10.11 0.29
C LYS A 51 7.57 10.41 -1.18
N ASP A 52 8.23 11.41 -1.74
CA ASP A 52 8.14 11.70 -3.17
C ASP A 52 8.96 10.68 -3.98
N VAL A 53 8.29 9.91 -4.84
CA VAL A 53 8.88 8.88 -5.69
C VAL A 53 8.50 9.11 -7.15
N PHE A 54 9.32 8.61 -8.07
CA PHE A 54 9.08 8.74 -9.51
C PHE A 54 8.13 7.66 -10.03
N GLN A 55 8.38 6.42 -9.62
CA GLN A 55 7.63 5.24 -10.05
C GLN A 55 7.59 4.19 -8.94
N VAL A 56 6.51 3.44 -8.85
CA VAL A 56 6.36 2.30 -7.94
C VAL A 56 5.85 1.11 -8.73
N ASN A 57 6.56 -0.02 -8.68
CA ASN A 57 6.11 -1.29 -9.23
C ASN A 57 5.52 -2.13 -8.11
N ILE A 58 4.31 -2.65 -8.30
CA ILE A 58 3.61 -3.47 -7.33
C ILE A 58 3.19 -4.82 -7.91
N PRO A 59 3.19 -5.90 -7.10
CA PRO A 59 2.66 -7.19 -7.47
C PRO A 59 1.15 -7.24 -7.17
N ALA A 60 0.31 -6.76 -8.08
CA ALA A 60 -1.14 -6.87 -7.91
C ALA A 60 -1.62 -8.30 -8.21
N ALA A 61 -2.75 -8.69 -7.63
CA ALA A 61 -3.35 -10.01 -7.85
C ALA A 61 -3.69 -10.25 -9.33
N THR A 62 -4.07 -9.19 -10.05
CA THR A 62 -4.39 -9.21 -11.49
C THR A 62 -3.13 -9.25 -12.38
N GLY A 63 -1.95 -8.95 -11.83
CA GLY A 63 -0.69 -8.87 -12.54
C GLY A 63 0.23 -7.78 -12.00
N ASP A 64 1.47 -7.72 -12.48
CA ASP A 64 2.42 -6.69 -12.03
C ASP A 64 2.07 -5.34 -12.66
N MET A 65 2.05 -4.27 -11.85
CA MET A 65 1.66 -2.93 -12.27
C MET A 65 2.73 -1.90 -11.94
N GLY A 66 3.04 -1.01 -12.89
CA GLY A 66 3.90 0.16 -12.69
C GLY A 66 3.07 1.43 -12.57
N ILE A 67 3.14 2.10 -11.42
CA ILE A 67 2.36 3.30 -11.09
C ILE A 67 3.30 4.51 -11.10
N LEU A 68 2.95 5.51 -11.91
CA LEU A 68 3.64 6.79 -11.99
C LEU A 68 2.72 7.91 -11.46
N ALA A 69 3.24 9.14 -11.46
CA ALA A 69 2.44 10.33 -11.15
C ALA A 69 1.21 10.44 -12.06
N ASN A 70 0.07 10.88 -11.50
CA ASN A 70 -1.22 11.04 -12.19
C ASN A 70 -1.82 9.75 -12.78
N HIS A 71 -1.58 8.60 -12.15
CA HIS A 71 -2.25 7.35 -12.48
C HIS A 71 -3.76 7.42 -12.16
N VAL A 72 -4.56 6.60 -12.84
CA VAL A 72 -6.00 6.47 -12.59
C VAL A 72 -6.22 5.98 -11.15
N PRO A 73 -7.17 6.56 -10.40
CA PRO A 73 -7.49 6.09 -9.05
C PRO A 73 -7.97 4.63 -9.08
N VAL A 74 -7.32 3.78 -8.30
CA VAL A 74 -7.60 2.34 -8.27
C VAL A 74 -7.28 1.77 -6.89
N ILE A 75 -8.02 0.75 -6.48
CA ILE A 75 -7.70 -0.06 -5.30
C ILE A 75 -7.48 -1.49 -5.79
N GLU A 76 -6.32 -2.05 -5.49
CA GLU A 76 -5.93 -3.40 -5.91
C GLU A 76 -5.45 -4.22 -4.72
N GLN A 77 -5.73 -5.52 -4.77
CA GLN A 77 -5.16 -6.49 -3.83
C GLN A 77 -3.74 -6.83 -4.24
N LEU A 78 -2.84 -6.92 -3.27
CA LEU A 78 -1.44 -7.29 -3.47
C LEU A 78 -1.22 -8.77 -3.16
N ARG A 79 -0.52 -9.46 -4.05
CA ARG A 79 0.02 -10.80 -3.82
C ARG A 79 1.32 -10.69 -3.01
N PRO A 80 1.71 -11.73 -2.24
CA PRO A 80 3.08 -11.86 -1.76
C PRO A 80 4.11 -11.62 -2.88
N GLY A 81 5.05 -10.70 -2.67
CA GLY A 81 6.00 -10.33 -3.72
C GLY A 81 6.83 -9.08 -3.41
N ILE A 82 7.56 -8.61 -4.43
CA ILE A 82 8.44 -7.45 -4.31
C ILE A 82 7.71 -6.19 -4.77
N VAL A 83 7.79 -5.15 -3.96
CA VAL A 83 7.52 -3.78 -4.37
C VAL A 83 8.83 -3.08 -4.65
N GLU A 84 8.95 -2.52 -5.86
CA GLU A 84 10.12 -1.75 -6.27
C GLU A 84 9.74 -0.27 -6.31
N ILE A 85 10.53 0.55 -5.64
CA ILE A 85 10.31 1.98 -5.48
C ILE A 85 11.45 2.71 -6.16
N PHE A 86 11.15 3.55 -7.14
CA PHE A 86 12.13 4.37 -7.83
C PHE A 86 12.07 5.80 -7.30
N ASP A 87 13.08 6.20 -6.54
CA ASP A 87 13.24 7.60 -6.10
C ASP A 87 13.67 8.51 -7.24
N SER A 88 14.43 7.93 -8.17
CA SER A 88 14.98 8.58 -9.37
C SER A 88 15.22 7.50 -10.42
N PRO A 89 15.47 7.84 -11.70
CA PRO A 89 15.60 6.84 -12.76
C PRO A 89 16.76 5.84 -12.54
N SER A 90 17.71 6.15 -11.65
CA SER A 90 18.88 5.31 -11.37
C SER A 90 18.87 4.63 -9.99
N HIS A 91 17.96 5.00 -9.08
CA HIS A 91 17.94 4.47 -7.72
C HIS A 91 16.62 3.74 -7.45
N SER A 92 16.71 2.43 -7.15
CA SER A 92 15.59 1.59 -6.78
C SER A 92 15.77 0.97 -5.40
N ASP A 93 14.76 1.16 -4.54
CA ASP A 93 14.62 0.47 -3.27
C ASP A 93 13.64 -0.70 -3.43
N LYS A 94 14.00 -1.89 -2.93
CA LYS A 94 13.18 -3.09 -3.03
C LYS A 94 12.72 -3.57 -1.66
N PHE A 95 11.41 -3.75 -1.52
CA PHE A 95 10.76 -4.28 -0.32
C PHE A 95 9.99 -5.54 -0.67
N PHE A 96 10.15 -6.58 0.14
CA PHE A 96 9.26 -7.74 0.09
C PHE A 96 8.05 -7.48 0.95
N ILE A 97 6.87 -7.82 0.42
CA ILE A 97 5.57 -7.61 1.05
C ILE A 97 4.86 -8.95 1.18
N SER A 98 4.25 -9.22 2.34
CA SER A 98 3.49 -10.45 2.59
C SER A 98 2.11 -10.47 1.90
N GLY A 99 1.65 -9.32 1.39
CA GLY A 99 0.33 -9.10 0.79
C GLY A 99 -0.32 -7.83 1.33
N GLY A 100 -1.53 -7.50 0.88
CA GLY A 100 -2.27 -6.33 1.37
C GLY A 100 -3.05 -5.62 0.29
N PHE A 101 -3.15 -4.29 0.38
CA PHE A 101 -3.87 -3.46 -0.57
C PHE A 101 -3.03 -2.25 -0.98
N ALA A 102 -3.09 -1.92 -2.27
CA ALA A 102 -2.59 -0.67 -2.81
C ALA A 102 -3.77 0.22 -3.18
N SER A 103 -3.77 1.45 -2.67
CA SER A 103 -4.78 2.47 -2.99
C SER A 103 -4.10 3.65 -3.66
N VAL A 104 -4.50 3.92 -4.90
CA VAL A 104 -4.07 5.09 -5.67
C VAL A 104 -5.17 6.14 -5.63
N MET A 105 -4.85 7.32 -5.11
CA MET A 105 -5.79 8.43 -4.98
C MET A 105 -5.67 9.43 -6.15
N PRO A 106 -6.73 10.19 -6.43
CA PRO A 106 -6.74 11.20 -7.52
C PRO A 106 -5.72 12.34 -7.38
N ASN A 107 -5.15 12.54 -6.19
CA ASN A 107 -4.21 13.61 -5.86
C ASN A 107 -2.73 13.19 -5.97
N SER A 108 -2.44 12.21 -6.84
CA SER A 108 -1.11 11.62 -7.02
C SER A 108 -0.48 11.17 -5.70
N LYS A 109 -1.31 10.56 -4.85
CA LYS A 109 -0.90 9.88 -3.62
C LYS A 109 -1.21 8.40 -3.76
N MET A 110 -0.29 7.56 -3.32
CA MET A 110 -0.44 6.12 -3.26
C MET A 110 -0.14 5.65 -1.84
N ASP A 111 -1.05 4.85 -1.29
CA ASP A 111 -0.89 4.21 0.01
C ASP A 111 -0.84 2.70 -0.18
N ILE A 112 0.22 2.07 0.31
CA ILE A 112 0.37 0.61 0.38
C ILE A 112 0.14 0.20 1.83
N LEU A 113 -0.92 -0.58 2.06
CA LEU A 113 -1.27 -1.13 3.36
C LEU A 113 -0.95 -2.62 3.31
N SER A 114 0.01 -3.06 4.12
CA SER A 114 0.42 -4.46 4.20
C SER A 114 0.43 -4.94 5.63
N VAL A 115 0.40 -6.26 5.85
CA VAL A 115 0.59 -6.87 7.16
C VAL A 115 2.07 -6.83 7.55
N GLU A 116 2.95 -7.29 6.67
CA GLU A 116 4.41 -7.26 6.87
C GLU A 116 5.14 -6.78 5.61
N ALA A 117 6.17 -5.96 5.81
CA ALA A 117 7.09 -5.55 4.77
C ALA A 117 8.51 -5.42 5.32
N ALA A 118 9.49 -5.95 4.58
CA ALA A 118 10.90 -5.90 4.94
C ALA A 118 11.78 -5.68 3.71
N ALA A 119 12.97 -5.10 3.91
CA ALA A 119 13.91 -4.90 2.82
C ALA A 119 14.57 -6.23 2.42
N LEU A 120 14.89 -6.41 1.13
CA LEU A 120 15.47 -7.67 0.65
C LEU A 120 16.79 -8.06 1.34
N LYS A 121 17.54 -7.06 1.80
CA LYS A 121 18.82 -7.24 2.52
C LYS A 121 18.69 -7.92 3.89
N ASP A 122 17.49 -7.92 4.48
CA ASP A 122 17.27 -8.45 5.84
C ASP A 122 16.91 -9.95 5.81
N PHE A 123 16.79 -10.55 4.63
CA PHE A 123 16.44 -11.96 4.45
C PHE A 123 17.67 -12.86 4.22
N ASP A 124 17.66 -14.02 4.87
CA ASP A 124 18.65 -15.08 4.62
C ASP A 124 18.12 -16.12 3.61
N SER A 125 18.83 -16.25 2.48
CA SER A 125 18.50 -17.21 1.43
C SER A 125 18.57 -18.67 1.87
N ALA A 126 19.39 -19.01 2.86
CA ALA A 126 19.52 -20.39 3.34
C ALA A 126 18.30 -20.79 4.19
N ALA A 127 17.91 -19.93 5.14
CA ALA A 127 16.71 -20.11 5.95
C ALA A 127 15.44 -20.29 5.09
N VAL A 128 15.28 -19.44 4.07
CA VAL A 128 14.12 -19.48 3.16
C VAL A 128 14.02 -20.81 2.42
N LYS A 129 15.14 -21.33 1.90
CA LYS A 129 15.16 -22.61 1.19
C LYS A 129 14.86 -23.79 2.13
N SER A 130 15.34 -23.74 3.37
CA SER A 130 15.01 -24.74 4.37
C SER A 130 13.51 -24.75 4.68
N GLN A 131 12.94 -23.57 4.96
CA GLN A 131 11.51 -23.43 5.23
C GLN A 131 10.65 -23.87 4.04
N LEU A 132 11.07 -23.54 2.82
CA LEU A 132 10.37 -23.96 1.60
C LEU A 132 10.35 -25.49 1.47
N ALA A 133 11.47 -26.16 1.76
CA ALA A 133 11.52 -27.61 1.74
C ALA A 133 10.61 -28.25 2.80
N ASP A 134 10.48 -27.63 3.97
CA ASP A 134 9.61 -28.13 5.04
C ASP A 134 8.13 -27.88 4.74
N ALA A 135 7.77 -26.69 4.24
CA ALA A 135 6.43 -26.37 3.78
C ALA A 135 5.96 -27.32 2.65
N LYS A 136 6.86 -27.67 1.71
CA LYS A 136 6.56 -28.65 0.64
C LYS A 136 6.28 -30.05 1.17
N LYS A 137 6.92 -30.49 2.25
CA LYS A 137 6.61 -31.80 2.87
C LYS A 137 5.22 -31.81 3.50
N ASN A 138 4.80 -30.67 4.08
CA ASN A 138 3.50 -30.55 4.74
C ASN A 138 2.34 -30.47 3.74
N LEU A 139 2.63 -30.14 2.48
CA LEU A 139 1.65 -30.08 1.39
C LEU A 139 1.03 -31.45 1.09
N ASP A 140 1.80 -32.53 1.26
CA ASP A 140 1.35 -33.92 1.05
C ASP A 140 0.65 -34.52 2.29
N SER A 141 0.35 -33.70 3.31
CA SER A 141 -0.31 -34.17 4.53
C SER A 141 -1.75 -34.61 4.28
N THR A 142 -2.20 -35.63 5.02
CA THR A 142 -3.56 -36.19 4.90
C THR A 142 -4.65 -35.29 5.48
N ASN A 143 -4.26 -34.29 6.29
CA ASN A 143 -5.20 -33.35 6.91
C ASN A 143 -5.40 -32.14 5.98
N GLU A 144 -6.62 -31.92 5.51
CA GLU A 144 -6.95 -30.82 4.58
C GLU A 144 -6.56 -29.45 5.11
N ASN A 145 -6.73 -29.19 6.42
CA ASN A 145 -6.34 -27.92 7.03
C ASN A 145 -4.83 -27.67 6.96
N VAL A 146 -4.02 -28.70 7.19
CA VAL A 146 -2.55 -28.58 7.17
C VAL A 146 -2.06 -28.44 5.73
N ALA A 147 -2.66 -29.17 4.78
CA ALA A 147 -2.35 -29.03 3.37
C ALA A 147 -2.73 -27.63 2.84
N ALA A 148 -3.85 -27.06 3.29
CA ALA A 148 -4.26 -25.71 2.91
C ALA A 148 -3.30 -24.64 3.46
N GLU A 149 -2.92 -24.72 4.75
CA GLU A 149 -1.92 -23.81 5.34
C GLU A 149 -0.57 -23.91 4.63
N ALA A 150 -0.10 -25.14 4.37
CA ALA A 150 1.14 -25.39 3.66
C ALA A 150 1.13 -24.81 2.24
N SER A 151 -0.01 -24.83 1.54
CA SER A 151 -0.09 -24.26 0.19
C SER A 151 0.09 -22.74 0.18
N ILE A 152 -0.45 -22.03 1.17
CA ILE A 152 -0.25 -20.59 1.36
C ILE A 152 1.22 -20.30 1.72
N GLU A 153 1.81 -21.10 2.62
CA GLU A 153 3.20 -20.94 3.03
C GLU A 153 4.16 -21.14 1.84
N VAL A 154 3.91 -22.16 1.01
CA VAL A 154 4.69 -22.40 -0.22
C VAL A 154 4.58 -21.23 -1.19
N GLU A 155 3.38 -20.66 -1.39
CA GLU A 155 3.18 -19.48 -2.26
C GLU A 155 4.08 -18.30 -1.84
N VAL A 156 4.09 -17.98 -0.54
CA VAL A 156 4.88 -16.87 0.00
C VAL A 156 6.38 -17.15 -0.12
N LEU A 157 6.83 -18.35 0.27
CA LEU A 157 8.24 -18.72 0.27
C LEU A 157 8.81 -18.86 -1.15
N GLU A 158 8.02 -19.34 -2.11
CA GLU A 158 8.42 -19.38 -3.52
C GLU A 158 8.57 -17.97 -4.10
N ALA A 159 7.63 -17.07 -3.82
CA ALA A 159 7.74 -15.67 -4.22
C ALA A 159 8.99 -15.00 -3.63
N LEU A 160 9.31 -15.30 -2.36
CA LEU A 160 10.48 -14.76 -1.67
C LEU A 160 11.79 -15.36 -2.21
N ASN A 161 11.85 -16.66 -2.46
CA ASN A 161 13.03 -17.29 -3.07
C ASN A 161 13.28 -16.77 -4.49
N ALA A 162 12.23 -16.56 -5.28
CA ALA A 162 12.33 -15.93 -6.59
C ALA A 162 12.86 -14.49 -6.49
N ALA A 163 12.43 -13.75 -5.46
CA ALA A 163 12.89 -12.39 -5.19
C ALA A 163 14.38 -12.30 -4.83
N LEU A 164 14.89 -13.23 -4.01
CA LEU A 164 16.29 -13.26 -3.61
C LEU A 164 17.25 -13.70 -4.73
N SER A 165 16.72 -14.39 -5.74
CA SER A 165 17.51 -14.85 -6.90
C SER A 165 17.73 -13.80 -7.99
N LYS A 166 17.08 -12.63 -7.89
CA LYS A 166 17.10 -11.53 -8.87
C LYS A 166 17.87 -10.32 -8.36
#